data_AF-A0A814H8R9-F1
#
_entry.id   AF-A0A814H8R9-F1
#
_cell.length_a   1.000
_cell.length_b   1.000
_cell.length_c   1.000
_cell.angle_alpha   90.00
_cell.angle_beta   90.00
_cell.angle_gamma   90.00
#
_symmetry.space_group_name_H-M   'P 1'
#
loop_
_entity.id
_entity.type
_entity.pdbx_description
1 polymer ?
#
loop_
_entity_poly.entity_id
_entity_poly.type
_entity_poly.pdbx_seq_one_letter_code
_entity_poly.pdbx_strand_id
1 'polypeptide(L)'
;MPTVQGEYGRALEYQLKSLNITEKLFPLGHPSLAFSLNNTADVYEKMNNLNIVLEYYERALIMYKQFLPKEHLDIVRTEEDIILLKEKRKLQQQHD
;
A
#
# COMPACT_ATOMS: atom_id res chain seq x y z
N MET A 1 -24.61 -2.21 -14.92
CA MET A 1 -23.23 -1.69 -14.98
C MET A 1 -22.59 -1.97 -13.63
N PRO A 2 -21.33 -2.43 -13.57
CA PRO A 2 -20.63 -2.55 -12.30
C PRO A 2 -20.55 -1.16 -11.66
N THR A 3 -20.84 -1.03 -10.38
CA THR A 3 -20.60 0.22 -9.66
C THR A 3 -19.08 0.37 -9.45
N VAL A 4 -18.60 1.60 -9.37
CA VAL A 4 -17.19 1.91 -9.10
C VAL A 4 -16.69 1.19 -7.83
N GLN A 5 -17.55 1.05 -6.81
CA GLN A 5 -17.28 0.23 -5.62
C GLN A 5 -17.11 -1.28 -5.92
N GLY A 6 -17.88 -1.83 -6.86
CA GLY A 6 -17.77 -3.21 -7.30
C GLY A 6 -16.49 -3.50 -8.08
N GLU A 7 -15.98 -2.54 -8.86
CA GLU A 7 -14.71 -2.68 -9.59
C GLU A 7 -13.51 -2.65 -8.65
N TYR A 8 -13.50 -1.73 -7.67
CA TYR A 8 -12.46 -1.70 -6.65
C TYR A 8 -12.49 -2.95 -5.75
N GLY A 9 -13.67 -3.49 -5.46
CA GLY A 9 -13.81 -4.75 -4.72
C GLY A 9 -13.15 -5.94 -5.44
N ARG A 10 -13.33 -6.03 -6.76
CA ARG A 10 -12.66 -7.08 -7.57
C ARG A 10 -11.15 -6.85 -7.66
N ALA A 11 -10.72 -5.61 -7.88
CA ALA A 11 -9.29 -5.27 -7.90
C ALA A 11 -8.62 -5.65 -6.57
N LEU A 12 -9.26 -5.33 -5.45
CA LEU A 12 -8.77 -5.68 -4.12
C LEU A 12 -8.70 -7.20 -3.92
N GLU A 13 -9.70 -7.96 -4.37
CA GLU A 13 -9.68 -9.42 -4.28
C GLU A 13 -8.47 -10.03 -5.02
N TYR A 14 -8.21 -9.58 -6.25
CA TYR A 14 -7.04 -10.04 -7.01
C TYR A 14 -5.74 -9.64 -6.33
N GLN A 15 -5.66 -8.42 -5.82
CA GLN A 15 -4.47 -7.90 -5.19
C GLN A 15 -4.15 -8.62 -3.86
N LEU A 16 -5.15 -8.91 -3.03
CA LEU A 16 -5.01 -9.70 -1.80
C LEU A 16 -4.61 -11.15 -2.08
N LYS A 17 -5.12 -11.76 -3.16
CA LYS A 17 -4.68 -13.09 -3.61
C LYS A 17 -3.21 -13.07 -4.02
N SER A 18 -2.80 -12.08 -4.81
CA SER A 18 -1.39 -11.88 -5.21
C SER A 18 -0.49 -11.70 -4.00
N LEU A 19 -0.93 -10.89 -3.03
CA LEU A 19 -0.20 -10.66 -1.80
C LEU A 19 0.01 -11.96 -1.00
N ASN A 20 -1.05 -12.74 -0.80
CA ASN A 20 -0.98 -14.02 -0.07
C ASN A 20 -0.02 -15.02 -0.74
N ILE A 21 -0.06 -15.11 -2.07
CA ILE A 21 0.88 -15.95 -2.84
C ILE A 21 2.32 -15.44 -2.65
N THR A 22 2.52 -14.13 -2.76
CA THR A 22 3.85 -13.51 -2.65
C THR A 22 4.41 -13.65 -1.23
N GLU A 23 3.58 -13.52 -0.18
CA GLU A 23 3.98 -13.78 1.21
C GLU A 23 4.42 -15.23 1.43
N LYS A 24 3.73 -16.19 0.81
CA LYS A 24 4.10 -17.61 0.87
C LYS A 24 5.41 -17.91 0.12
N LEU A 25 5.66 -17.23 -1.00
CA LEU A 25 6.87 -17.40 -1.79
C LEU A 25 8.08 -16.70 -1.18
N PHE A 26 7.87 -15.58 -0.48
CA PHE A 26 8.93 -14.76 0.09
C PHE A 26 8.70 -14.48 1.59
N PRO A 27 8.75 -15.51 2.45
CA PRO A 27 8.44 -15.38 3.88
C PRO A 27 9.46 -14.52 4.64
N LEU A 28 10.69 -14.40 4.13
CA LEU A 28 11.73 -13.54 4.71
C LEU A 28 11.63 -12.08 4.22
N GLY A 29 10.69 -11.78 3.32
CA GLY A 29 10.58 -10.50 2.61
C GLY A 29 11.32 -10.50 1.27
N HIS A 30 10.79 -9.74 0.31
CA HIS A 30 11.36 -9.52 -1.02
C HIS A 30 10.85 -8.19 -1.59
N PRO A 31 11.60 -7.47 -2.44
CA PRO A 31 11.11 -6.25 -3.10
C PRO A 31 9.77 -6.45 -3.84
N SER A 32 9.53 -7.64 -4.41
CA SER A 32 8.23 -7.97 -5.06
C SER A 32 7.06 -7.99 -4.08
N LEU A 33 7.30 -8.36 -2.80
CA LEU A 33 6.28 -8.32 -1.76
C LEU A 33 5.96 -6.87 -1.40
N ALA A 34 6.99 -6.02 -1.27
CA ALA A 34 6.83 -4.58 -1.06
C ALA A 34 6.05 -3.91 -2.20
N PHE A 35 6.34 -4.28 -3.44
CA PHE A 35 5.61 -3.78 -4.62
C PHE A 35 4.14 -4.21 -4.60
N SER A 36 3.87 -5.46 -4.22
CA SER A 36 2.50 -5.99 -4.10
C SER A 36 1.71 -5.27 -3.00
N LEU A 37 2.35 -4.99 -1.86
CA LEU A 37 1.75 -4.20 -0.76
C LEU A 37 1.43 -2.78 -1.23
N ASN A 38 2.34 -2.12 -1.94
CA ASN A 38 2.16 -0.75 -2.44
C ASN A 38 0.95 -0.67 -3.40
N ASN A 39 0.86 -1.57 -4.39
CA ASN A 39 -0.28 -1.64 -5.30
C ASN A 39 -1.62 -1.92 -4.58
N THR A 40 -1.58 -2.64 -3.44
CA THR A 40 -2.80 -2.87 -2.62
C THR A 40 -3.23 -1.59 -1.93
N ALA A 41 -2.27 -0.84 -1.40
CA ALA A 41 -2.51 0.44 -0.75
C ALA A 41 -3.13 1.45 -1.72
N ASP A 42 -2.67 1.53 -2.97
CA ASP A 42 -3.26 2.39 -4.01
C ASP A 42 -4.77 2.16 -4.20
N VAL A 43 -5.19 0.89 -4.23
CA VAL A 43 -6.61 0.53 -4.37
C VAL A 43 -7.40 0.99 -3.13
N TYR A 44 -6.85 0.80 -1.93
CA TYR A 44 -7.46 1.29 -0.69
C TYR A 44 -7.51 2.83 -0.62
N GLU A 45 -6.55 3.53 -1.22
CA GLU A 45 -6.55 4.99 -1.28
C GLU A 45 -7.71 5.50 -2.14
N LYS A 46 -7.99 4.84 -3.27
CA LYS A 46 -9.17 5.12 -4.10
C LYS A 46 -10.49 4.85 -3.38
N MET A 47 -10.49 3.93 -2.42
CA MET A 47 -11.63 3.67 -1.51
C MET A 47 -11.67 4.61 -0.30
N ASN A 48 -10.75 5.57 -0.20
CA ASN A 48 -10.61 6.52 0.91
C ASN A 48 -10.38 5.86 2.29
N ASN A 49 -9.82 4.65 2.33
CA ASN A 49 -9.54 3.94 3.58
C ASN A 49 -8.11 4.19 4.07
N LEU A 50 -7.83 5.42 4.51
CA LEU A 50 -6.48 5.89 4.80
C LEU A 50 -5.74 5.09 5.88
N ASN A 51 -6.45 4.51 6.86
CA ASN A 51 -5.83 3.71 7.91
C ASN A 51 -5.19 2.45 7.34
N ILE A 52 -5.90 1.77 6.43
CA ILE A 52 -5.39 0.58 5.77
C ILE A 52 -4.23 0.95 4.84
N VAL A 53 -4.35 2.03 4.06
CA VAL A 53 -3.28 2.48 3.14
C VAL A 53 -1.97 2.71 3.90
N LEU A 54 -2.02 3.42 5.04
CA LEU A 54 -0.84 3.72 5.86
C LEU A 54 -0.17 2.44 6.37
N GLU A 55 -0.95 1.45 6.83
CA GLU A 55 -0.41 0.18 7.29
C GLU A 55 0.33 -0.56 6.16
N TYR A 56 -0.26 -0.62 4.97
CA TYR A 56 0.35 -1.27 3.81
C TYR A 56 1.64 -0.58 3.34
N TYR A 57 1.66 0.76 3.30
CA TYR A 57 2.86 1.51 2.94
C TYR A 57 3.96 1.42 3.99
N GLU A 58 3.64 1.44 5.28
CA GLU A 58 4.65 1.25 6.33
C GLU A 58 5.28 -0.15 6.24
N ARG A 59 4.49 -1.20 5.99
CA ARG A 59 5.00 -2.55 5.73
C ARG A 59 5.88 -2.62 4.47
N ALA A 60 5.46 -2.00 3.38
CA ALA A 60 6.25 -1.94 2.14
C ALA A 60 7.58 -1.21 2.35
N LEU A 61 7.58 -0.11 3.10
CA LEU A 61 8.77 0.68 3.39
C LEU A 61 9.81 -0.10 4.21
N ILE A 62 9.38 -0.88 5.20
CA ILE A 62 10.28 -1.75 5.98
C ILE A 62 11.00 -2.73 5.05
N MET A 63 10.27 -3.36 4.12
CA MET A 63 10.85 -4.28 3.16
C MET A 63 11.79 -3.57 2.17
N TYR A 64 11.39 -2.43 1.61
CA TYR A 64 12.27 -1.67 0.71
C TYR A 64 13.57 -1.26 1.42
N LYS A 65 13.51 -0.77 2.66
CA LYS A 65 14.70 -0.43 3.45
C LYS A 65 15.58 -1.63 3.78
N GLN A 66 15.02 -2.83 3.86
CA GLN A 66 15.76 -4.05 4.15
C GLN A 66 16.50 -4.60 2.92
N PHE A 67 15.91 -4.46 1.72
CA PHE A 67 16.41 -5.13 0.50
C PHE A 67 16.97 -4.19 -0.57
N LEU A 68 16.69 -2.88 -0.49
CA LEU A 68 17.15 -1.90 -1.47
C LEU A 68 18.14 -0.90 -0.84
N PRO A 69 19.03 -0.31 -1.66
CA PRO A 69 19.87 0.82 -1.24
C PRO A 69 19.00 1.99 -0.76
N LYS A 70 19.52 2.80 0.17
CA LYS A 70 18.78 3.91 0.79
C LYS A 70 18.30 4.96 -0.22
N GLU A 71 19.03 5.12 -1.32
CA GLU A 71 18.76 6.09 -2.39
C GLU A 71 17.78 5.54 -3.44
N HIS A 72 17.22 4.34 -3.23
CA HIS A 72 16.27 3.76 -4.17
C HIS A 72 14.99 4.60 -4.22
N LEU A 73 14.55 4.94 -5.43
CA LEU A 73 13.36 5.76 -5.69
C LEU A 73 12.10 5.24 -4.97
N ASP A 74 11.92 3.93 -4.91
CA ASP A 74 10.77 3.33 -4.22
C ASP A 74 10.72 3.65 -2.71
N ILE A 75 11.88 3.79 -2.04
CA ILE A 75 11.94 4.19 -0.62
C ILE A 75 11.48 5.63 -0.50
N VAL A 76 12.10 6.53 -1.28
CA VAL A 76 11.82 7.97 -1.25
C VAL A 76 10.34 8.24 -1.54
N ARG A 77 9.81 7.64 -2.62
CA ARG A 77 8.41 7.79 -3.01
C ARG A 77 7.45 7.27 -1.92
N THR A 78 7.71 6.08 -1.39
CA THR A 78 6.84 5.51 -0.33
C THR A 78 6.86 6.37 0.93
N GLU A 79 8.00 6.98 1.29
CA GLU A 79 8.08 7.92 2.41
C GLU A 79 7.29 9.20 2.17
N GLU A 80 7.41 9.80 0.98
CA GLU A 80 6.64 10.97 0.57
C GLU A 80 5.13 10.68 0.60
N ASP A 81 4.70 9.54 0.07
CA ASP A 81 3.31 9.11 0.05
C ASP A 81 2.75 8.94 1.49
N ILE A 82 3.52 8.34 2.41
CA ILE A 82 3.15 8.21 3.82
C ILE A 82 2.97 9.57 4.48
N ILE A 83 3.85 10.54 4.21
CA ILE A 83 3.75 11.89 4.76
C ILE A 83 2.45 12.55 4.29
N LEU A 84 2.20 12.53 2.98
CA LEU A 84 1.00 13.12 2.37
C LEU A 84 -0.29 12.49 2.93
N LEU A 85 -0.31 11.16 3.06
CA LEU A 85 -1.47 10.45 3.59
C LEU A 85 -1.72 10.73 5.08
N LYS A 86 -0.67 10.90 5.88
CA LYS A 86 -0.78 11.31 7.29
C LYS A 86 -1.38 12.70 7.43
N GLU A 87 -1.03 13.63 6.53
CA GLU A 87 -1.64 14.96 6.47
C GLU A 87 -3.12 14.89 6.05
N LYS A 88 -3.43 14.17 4.97
CA LYS A 88 -4.81 13.94 4.50
C LYS A 88 -5.70 13.34 5.59
N ARG A 89 -5.17 12.39 6.38
CA ARG A 89 -5.89 11.79 7.51
C ARG A 89 -6.17 12.79 8.62
N LYS A 90 -5.22 13.66 8.96
CA LYS A 90 -5.43 14.73 9.95
C LYS A 90 -6.53 15.69 9.50
N LEU A 91 -6.55 16.06 8.22
CA LEU A 91 -7.58 16.92 7.66
C LEU A 91 -8.97 16.25 7.69
N GLN A 92 -9.07 14.95 7.40
CA GLN A 92 -10.34 14.22 7.54
C GLN A 92 -10.85 14.23 8.98
N GLN A 93 -9.96 14.00 9.95
CA GLN A 93 -10.31 14.00 11.38
C GLN A 93 -10.64 15.39 11.94
N GLN A 94 -10.32 16.47 11.23
CA GLN A 94 -10.67 17.84 11.62
C GLN A 94 -12.06 18.27 11.13
N HIS A 95 -12.69 17.49 10.25
CA HIS A 95 -13.99 17.78 9.66
C HIS A 95 -15.14 16.87 10.15
N ASP A 96 -14.85 15.98 11.10
CA ASP A 96 -15.82 15.13 11.82
C ASP A 96 -16.13 15.68 13.22
#